data_AF-M4VAK0-F1
#
_entry.id   AF-M4VAK0-F1
#
_cell.length_a   1.000
_cell.length_b   1.000
_cell.length_c   1.000
_cell.angle_alpha   90.00
_cell.angle_beta   90.00
_cell.angle_gamma   90.00
#
_symmetry.space_group_name_H-M   'P 1'
#
loop_
_entity.id
_entity.type
_entity.pdbx_description
1 polymer ?
#
loop_
_entity_poly.entity_id
_entity_poly.type
_entity_poly.pdbx_seq_one_letter_code
_entity_poly.pdbx_strand_id
1 'polypeptide(L)'
;MKRRDWLLVVVFLFLSILFDQVTKRWASGLTSELSYGYLKFILIHNHGAMLGLFSDLPAVLRIVTLSTSGVFILSIFALVQYLIPRRLMPLRISLSILVGGILGNVLDRILYGYVVDFVAFEVGEWHSPVWNVADMVQWVGYVMMIFALFKYSEQLWPDQNERKTFWVNKKFQIKHSLFFTVIGLFLTLISAVFSYTYLRVTLEEIVGYNPALIAKFTKPFLATFVVLALLFSLILFLVGRLISHRIAGPLYAFERFLKDILEGKGLTKAGAALKLRTNDDFKHLEKLAEQVKEQVSKLNAEKTVHVTEYKEED
;
A
#
# COMPACT_ATOMS: atom_id res chain seq x y z
N MET A 1 -0.52 -0.68 -14.42
CA MET A 1 -1.22 0.62 -14.41
C MET A 1 -0.67 1.44 -15.55
N LYS A 2 -1.48 2.29 -16.18
CA LYS A 2 -0.97 3.27 -17.14
C LYS A 2 -0.29 4.40 -16.37
N ARG A 3 0.68 5.10 -16.98
CA ARG A 3 1.36 6.27 -16.35
C ARG A 3 0.37 7.32 -15.84
N ARG A 4 -0.76 7.48 -16.54
CA ARG A 4 -1.87 8.39 -16.18
C ARG A 4 -2.53 8.04 -14.84
N ASP A 5 -2.64 6.76 -14.50
CA ASP A 5 -3.30 6.33 -13.26
C ASP A 5 -2.45 6.71 -12.03
N TRP A 6 -1.11 6.59 -12.15
CA TRP A 6 -0.17 7.03 -11.12
C TRP A 6 -0.15 8.54 -10.96
N LEU A 7 -0.26 9.29 -12.06
CA LEU A 7 -0.39 10.74 -12.02
C LEU A 7 -1.60 11.17 -11.18
N LEU A 8 -2.77 10.54 -11.38
CA LEU A 8 -3.96 10.85 -10.60
C LEU A 8 -3.75 10.57 -9.10
N VAL A 9 -3.17 9.42 -8.75
CA VAL A 9 -2.85 9.09 -7.34
C VAL A 9 -2.00 10.19 -6.70
N VAL A 10 -0.91 10.58 -7.37
CA VAL A 10 0.02 11.59 -6.84
C VAL A 10 -0.63 12.98 -6.79
N VAL A 11 -1.41 13.34 -7.80
CA VAL A 11 -2.12 14.64 -7.85
C VAL A 11 -3.11 14.76 -6.70
N PHE A 12 -3.97 13.77 -6.48
CA PHE A 12 -4.94 13.82 -5.38
C PHE A 12 -4.26 13.84 -4.01
N LEU A 13 -3.19 13.06 -3.83
CA LEU A 13 -2.39 13.07 -2.61
C LEU A 13 -1.82 14.48 -2.34
N PHE A 14 -1.19 15.09 -3.35
CA PHE A 14 -0.55 16.39 -3.21
C PHE A 14 -1.57 17.53 -3.04
N LEU A 15 -2.69 17.49 -3.78
CA LEU A 15 -3.76 18.47 -3.64
C LEU A 15 -4.36 18.46 -2.23
N SER A 16 -4.56 17.27 -1.65
CA SER A 16 -5.02 17.12 -0.26
C SER A 16 -4.08 17.79 0.74
N ILE A 17 -2.77 17.56 0.60
CA ILE A 17 -1.76 18.18 1.47
C ILE A 17 -1.72 19.69 1.24
N LEU A 18 -1.67 20.13 -0.02
CA LEU A 18 -1.59 21.55 -0.36
C LEU A 18 -2.79 22.33 0.19
N PHE A 19 -3.99 21.78 0.04
CA PHE A 19 -5.20 22.41 0.52
C PHE A 19 -5.19 22.58 2.05
N ASP A 20 -4.82 21.53 2.77
CA ASP A 20 -4.63 21.58 4.23
C ASP A 20 -3.61 22.67 4.62
N GLN A 21 -2.41 22.65 4.04
CA GLN A 21 -1.34 23.58 4.39
C GLN A 21 -1.69 25.05 4.10
N VAL A 22 -2.41 25.33 3.00
CA VAL A 22 -2.90 26.68 2.69
C VAL A 22 -3.88 27.14 3.77
N THR A 23 -4.82 26.28 4.17
CA THR A 23 -5.83 26.64 5.17
C THR A 23 -5.24 26.83 6.56
N LYS A 24 -4.26 26.00 6.95
CA LYS A 24 -3.51 26.16 8.20
C LYS A 24 -2.69 27.45 8.21
N ARG A 25 -2.03 27.79 7.11
CA ARG A 25 -1.28 29.05 6.99
C ARG A 25 -2.18 30.27 7.16
N TRP A 26 -3.39 30.23 6.60
CA TRP A 26 -4.40 31.26 6.85
C TRP A 26 -4.81 31.31 8.33
N ALA A 27 -5.10 30.16 8.92
CA ALA A 27 -5.53 30.06 10.32
C ALA A 27 -4.47 30.51 11.32
N SER A 28 -3.18 30.28 11.05
CA SER A 28 -2.06 30.77 11.87
C SER A 28 -1.97 32.30 11.92
N GLY A 29 -2.67 33.01 11.03
CA GLY A 29 -2.79 34.48 11.05
C GLY A 29 -3.96 35.00 11.90
N LEU A 30 -4.78 34.13 12.50
CA LEU A 30 -5.90 34.54 13.35
C LEU A 30 -5.40 35.12 14.67
N THR A 31 -5.78 36.37 14.96
CA THR A 31 -5.46 37.06 16.23
C THR A 31 -6.61 36.99 17.24
N SER A 32 -7.81 36.69 16.79
CA SER A 32 -9.03 36.57 17.60
C SER A 32 -9.95 35.52 17.00
N GLU A 33 -10.86 35.01 17.83
CA GLU A 33 -11.89 34.06 17.37
C GLU A 33 -12.81 34.71 16.34
N LEU A 34 -13.12 34.00 15.26
CA LEU A 34 -14.12 34.41 14.28
C LEU A 34 -15.32 33.46 14.39
N SER A 35 -16.54 34.02 14.47
CA SER A 35 -17.76 33.23 14.57
C SER A 35 -18.73 33.58 13.45
N TYR A 36 -19.22 32.55 12.76
CA TYR A 36 -20.19 32.62 11.69
C TYR A 36 -21.31 31.62 11.96
N GLY A 37 -22.32 32.03 12.74
CA GLY A 37 -23.40 31.15 13.18
C GLY A 37 -22.86 30.00 14.02
N TYR A 38 -23.14 28.76 13.62
CA TYR A 38 -22.66 27.55 14.31
C TYR A 38 -21.17 27.25 14.05
N LEU A 39 -20.53 27.91 13.08
CA LEU A 39 -19.13 27.69 12.74
C LEU A 39 -18.25 28.71 13.46
N LYS A 40 -17.21 28.22 14.15
CA LYS A 40 -16.19 29.06 14.76
C LYS A 40 -14.81 28.72 14.22
N PHE A 41 -13.98 29.75 14.07
CA PHE A 41 -12.56 29.63 13.76
C PHE A 41 -11.73 30.09 14.96
N ILE A 42 -11.04 29.14 15.59
CA ILE A 42 -10.27 29.34 16.83
C ILE A 42 -8.94 28.61 16.67
N LEU A 43 -7.83 29.32 16.72
CA LEU A 43 -6.51 28.72 16.55
C LEU A 43 -6.10 27.91 17.80
N ILE A 44 -5.90 26.61 17.62
CA ILE A 44 -5.41 25.69 18.65
C ILE A 44 -4.19 24.92 18.13
N HIS A 45 -3.15 24.86 18.94
CA HIS A 45 -1.96 24.04 18.66
C HIS A 45 -2.11 22.68 19.32
N ASN A 46 -2.50 21.69 18.52
CA ASN A 46 -2.75 20.34 19.00
C ASN A 46 -1.48 19.50 18.99
N HIS A 47 -1.04 19.22 20.20
CA HIS A 47 0.20 18.52 20.45
C HIS A 47 0.03 16.99 20.44
N GLY A 48 -1.16 16.46 20.71
CA GLY A 48 -1.44 15.03 20.85
C GLY A 48 -1.72 14.29 19.55
N ALA A 49 -2.14 13.03 19.66
CA ALA A 49 -2.87 12.30 18.62
C ALA A 49 -4.40 12.42 18.84
N MET A 50 -5.19 11.68 18.07
CA MET A 50 -6.65 11.66 18.19
C MET A 50 -7.09 11.40 19.65
N LEU A 51 -8.03 12.21 20.16
CA LEU A 51 -8.58 12.13 21.53
C LEU A 51 -7.57 12.29 22.68
N GLY A 52 -6.42 12.93 22.45
CA GLY A 52 -5.40 13.13 23.49
C GLY A 52 -4.49 11.92 23.73
N LEU A 53 -4.61 10.86 22.92
CA LEU A 53 -3.62 9.77 22.94
C LEU A 53 -2.22 10.35 22.72
N PHE A 54 -1.26 9.92 23.55
CA PHE A 54 0.12 10.42 23.55
C PHE A 54 0.32 11.88 23.98
N SER A 55 -0.70 12.57 24.53
CA SER A 55 -0.54 13.94 25.07
C SER A 55 0.53 14.01 26.16
N ASP A 56 0.57 12.99 27.01
CA ASP A 56 1.41 12.93 28.22
C ASP A 56 2.87 12.56 27.91
N LEU A 57 3.18 12.24 26.65
CA LEU A 57 4.56 12.02 26.22
C LEU A 57 5.30 13.36 26.16
N PRO A 58 6.60 13.38 26.53
CA PRO A 58 7.46 14.53 26.27
C PRO A 58 7.41 14.92 24.79
N ALA A 59 7.45 16.23 24.52
CA ALA A 59 7.25 16.79 23.18
C ALA A 59 8.12 16.11 22.11
N VAL A 60 9.40 15.86 22.39
CA VAL A 60 10.33 15.20 21.46
C VAL A 60 9.89 13.78 21.11
N LEU A 61 9.50 12.98 22.11
CA LEU A 61 9.03 11.60 21.91
C LEU A 61 7.74 11.53 21.12
N ARG A 62 6.84 12.48 21.38
CA ARG A 62 5.57 12.60 20.68
C ARG A 62 5.77 12.95 19.21
N ILE A 63 6.64 13.92 18.92
CA ILE A 63 7.01 14.30 17.56
C ILE A 63 7.64 13.13 16.82
N VAL A 64 8.65 12.49 17.42
CA VAL A 64 9.36 11.37 16.80
C VAL A 64 8.43 10.18 16.56
N THR A 65 7.60 9.79 17.55
CA THR A 65 6.69 8.64 17.44
C THR A 65 5.62 8.87 16.37
N LEU A 66 4.99 10.04 16.37
CA LEU A 66 3.91 10.36 15.42
C LEU A 66 4.43 10.59 14.00
N SER A 67 5.59 11.22 13.85
CA SER A 67 6.22 11.44 12.54
C SER A 67 6.74 10.14 11.93
N THR A 68 7.36 9.27 12.74
CA THR A 68 7.82 7.95 12.29
C THR A 68 6.65 7.08 11.85
N SER A 69 5.52 7.12 12.56
CA SER A 69 4.29 6.43 12.17
C SER A 69 3.76 6.89 10.81
N GLY A 70 3.92 8.17 10.47
CA GLY A 70 3.60 8.71 9.14
C GLY A 70 4.40 8.07 8.00
N VAL A 71 5.68 7.78 8.21
CA VAL A 71 6.54 7.09 7.23
C VAL A 71 6.11 5.63 7.04
N PHE A 72 5.70 4.95 8.11
CA PHE A 72 5.13 3.60 8.01
C PHE A 72 3.81 3.61 7.22
N ILE A 73 2.94 4.61 7.46
CA ILE A 73 1.69 4.78 6.72
C ILE A 73 1.95 5.05 5.24
N LEU A 74 2.97 5.84 4.87
CA LEU A 74 3.39 6.04 3.48
C LEU A 74 3.82 4.74 2.80
N SER A 75 4.55 3.91 3.53
CA SER A 75 5.04 2.63 3.02
C SER A 75 3.89 1.65 2.79
N ILE A 76 2.93 1.60 3.72
CA ILE A 76 1.68 0.84 3.58
C ILE A 76 0.83 1.40 2.43
N PHE A 77 0.74 2.71 2.29
CA PHE A 77 0.02 3.37 1.22
C PHE A 77 0.56 2.98 -0.16
N ALA A 78 1.88 3.11 -0.36
CA ALA A 78 2.53 2.74 -1.62
C ALA A 78 2.27 1.27 -1.97
N LEU A 79 2.30 0.40 -0.95
CA LEU A 79 1.95 -0.99 -1.12
C LEU A 79 0.48 -1.18 -1.52
N VAL A 80 -0.47 -0.66 -0.75
CA VAL A 80 -1.90 -0.87 -1.00
C VAL A 80 -2.23 -0.35 -2.40
N GLN A 81 -1.65 0.78 -2.81
CA GLN A 81 -1.75 1.28 -4.18
C GLN A 81 -1.18 0.29 -5.21
N TYR A 82 -0.09 -0.41 -4.93
CA TYR A 82 0.40 -1.44 -5.83
C TYR A 82 -0.55 -2.67 -5.92
N LEU A 83 -1.20 -3.03 -4.80
CA LEU A 83 -2.05 -4.22 -4.72
C LEU A 83 -3.44 -4.05 -5.35
N ILE A 84 -4.04 -2.86 -5.24
CA ILE A 84 -5.39 -2.60 -5.76
C ILE A 84 -5.49 -2.97 -7.26
N PRO A 85 -6.52 -3.71 -7.70
CA PRO A 85 -6.74 -4.02 -9.11
C PRO A 85 -6.64 -2.79 -10.02
N ARG A 86 -6.08 -2.96 -11.22
CA ARG A 86 -5.79 -1.84 -12.16
C ARG A 86 -7.03 -1.04 -12.57
N ARG A 87 -8.24 -1.61 -12.44
CA ARG A 87 -9.51 -0.99 -12.84
C ARG A 87 -10.21 -0.20 -11.74
N LEU A 88 -9.75 -0.29 -10.49
CA LEU A 88 -10.42 0.31 -9.33
C LEU A 88 -9.86 1.69 -8.99
N MET A 89 -9.94 2.61 -9.95
CA MET A 89 -9.46 3.98 -9.76
C MET A 89 -10.13 4.73 -8.60
N PRO A 90 -11.45 4.60 -8.36
CA PRO A 90 -12.10 5.28 -7.23
C PRO A 90 -11.49 4.91 -5.88
N LEU A 91 -11.17 3.63 -5.65
CA LEU A 91 -10.54 3.15 -4.42
C LEU A 91 -9.12 3.70 -4.23
N ARG A 92 -8.39 3.89 -5.34
CA ARG A 92 -7.04 4.46 -5.32
C ARG A 92 -7.05 5.94 -5.00
N ILE A 93 -8.02 6.67 -5.57
CA ILE A 93 -8.20 8.10 -5.32
C ILE A 93 -8.62 8.31 -3.87
N SER A 94 -9.61 7.55 -3.38
CA SER A 94 -10.08 7.67 -1.99
C SER A 94 -8.96 7.42 -0.98
N LEU A 95 -8.10 6.43 -1.24
CA LEU A 95 -6.94 6.15 -0.40
C LEU A 95 -5.89 7.29 -0.46
N SER A 96 -5.71 7.92 -1.63
CA SER A 96 -4.79 9.06 -1.79
C SER A 96 -5.27 10.29 -1.02
N ILE A 97 -6.57 10.56 -1.06
CA ILE A 97 -7.19 11.65 -0.30
C ILE A 97 -7.03 11.39 1.20
N LEU A 98 -7.38 10.18 1.67
CA LEU A 98 -7.24 9.78 3.08
C LEU A 98 -5.80 9.96 3.57
N VAL A 99 -4.83 9.41 2.84
CA VAL A 99 -3.41 9.50 3.24
C VAL A 99 -2.88 10.92 3.11
N GLY A 100 -3.37 11.71 2.15
CA GLY A 100 -3.03 13.13 2.02
C GLY A 100 -3.37 13.93 3.27
N GLY A 101 -4.55 13.69 3.87
CA GLY A 101 -4.91 14.30 5.15
C GLY A 101 -4.04 13.83 6.31
N ILE A 102 -3.68 12.54 6.38
CA ILE A 102 -2.71 12.05 7.39
C ILE A 102 -1.37 12.77 7.25
N LEU A 103 -0.89 12.92 6.01
CA LEU A 103 0.39 13.56 5.73
C LEU A 103 0.40 15.05 6.04
N GLY A 104 -0.70 15.76 5.82
CA GLY A 104 -0.82 17.17 6.24
C GLY A 104 -0.57 17.33 7.75
N ASN A 105 -1.20 16.47 8.55
CA ASN A 105 -1.01 16.47 10.01
C ASN A 105 0.36 15.93 10.46
N VAL A 106 0.99 15.03 9.69
CA VAL A 106 2.37 14.58 9.95
C VAL A 106 3.37 15.70 9.62
N LEU A 107 3.14 16.44 8.53
CA LEU A 107 3.99 17.53 8.11
C LEU A 107 4.07 18.64 9.16
N ASP A 108 2.93 19.06 9.72
CA ASP A 108 2.93 20.05 10.80
C ASP A 108 3.74 19.58 12.00
N ARG A 109 3.62 18.29 12.38
CA ARG A 109 4.36 17.74 13.52
C ARG A 109 5.87 17.73 13.27
N ILE A 110 6.29 17.48 12.03
CA ILE A 110 7.71 17.54 11.65
C ILE A 110 8.22 18.99 11.69
N LEU A 111 7.43 19.96 11.21
CA LEU A 111 7.86 21.36 11.08
C LEU A 111 7.73 22.17 12.37
N TYR A 112 6.65 21.97 13.11
CA TYR A 112 6.25 22.82 14.24
C TYR A 112 6.17 22.06 15.57
N GLY A 113 6.10 20.73 15.54
CA GLY A 113 5.97 19.91 16.74
C GLY A 113 4.53 19.78 17.29
N TYR A 114 3.56 20.29 16.56
CA TYR A 114 2.12 20.24 16.82
C TYR A 114 1.35 20.29 15.51
N VAL A 115 0.04 20.07 15.55
CA VAL A 115 -0.89 20.27 14.44
C VAL A 115 -1.64 21.57 14.63
N VAL A 116 -1.85 22.32 13.55
CA VAL A 116 -2.66 23.53 13.56
C VAL A 116 -4.14 23.16 13.37
N ASP A 117 -4.90 23.21 14.45
CA ASP A 117 -6.35 23.01 14.46
C ASP A 117 -7.06 24.35 14.54
N PHE A 118 -8.14 24.54 13.78
CA PHE A 118 -8.74 25.87 13.66
C PHE A 118 -10.24 25.94 13.38
N VAL A 119 -10.93 24.82 13.18
CA VAL A 119 -12.37 24.79 12.89
C VAL A 119 -13.12 24.13 14.04
N ALA A 120 -14.18 24.76 14.52
CA ALA A 120 -15.06 24.22 15.56
C ALA A 120 -16.53 24.45 15.21
N PHE A 121 -17.40 23.54 15.66
CA PHE A 121 -18.84 23.73 15.65
C PHE A 121 -19.35 23.97 17.06
N GLU A 122 -20.28 24.92 17.19
CA GLU A 122 -20.92 25.27 18.45
C GLU A 122 -22.43 25.35 18.24
N VAL A 123 -23.18 24.56 19.00
CA VAL A 123 -24.64 24.51 18.94
C VAL A 123 -25.18 24.53 20.38
N GLY A 124 -25.65 25.69 20.83
CA GLY A 124 -26.06 25.89 22.21
C GLY A 124 -24.87 25.74 23.16
N GLU A 125 -24.99 24.85 24.16
CA GLU A 125 -23.89 24.51 25.09
C GLU A 125 -22.96 23.40 24.59
N TRP A 126 -23.28 22.79 23.44
CA TRP A 126 -22.44 21.74 22.86
C TRP A 126 -21.36 22.34 21.96
N HIS A 127 -20.11 21.94 22.20
CA HIS A 127 -18.96 22.31 21.38
C HIS A 127 -18.30 21.06 20.81
N SER A 128 -17.98 21.07 19.52
CA SER A 128 -17.15 20.03 18.93
C SER A 128 -15.70 20.18 19.37
N PRO A 129 -14.90 19.10 19.33
CA PRO A 129 -13.44 19.24 19.26
C PRO A 129 -13.06 20.19 18.13
N VAL A 130 -11.92 20.87 18.25
CA VAL A 130 -11.38 21.68 17.15
C VAL A 130 -10.61 20.76 16.20
N TRP A 131 -10.84 20.93 14.90
CA TRP A 131 -10.28 20.10 13.83
C TRP A 131 -9.76 20.99 12.70
N ASN A 132 -9.14 20.37 11.71
CA ASN A 132 -8.60 21.05 10.54
C ASN A 132 -9.05 20.42 9.22
N VAL A 133 -8.60 21.02 8.11
CA VAL A 133 -8.95 20.55 6.76
C VAL A 133 -8.34 19.18 6.47
N ALA A 134 -7.15 18.84 6.98
CA ALA A 134 -6.62 17.48 6.89
C ALA A 134 -7.56 16.43 7.51
N ASP A 135 -8.19 16.72 8.65
CA ASP A 135 -9.15 15.81 9.28
C ASP A 135 -10.43 15.66 8.45
N MET A 136 -10.94 16.77 7.89
CA MET A 136 -12.07 16.74 6.96
C MET A 136 -11.74 15.89 5.71
N VAL A 137 -10.55 16.10 5.13
CA VAL A 137 -10.05 15.35 3.98
C VAL A 137 -9.94 13.86 4.31
N GLN A 138 -9.49 13.49 5.51
CA GLN A 138 -9.50 12.10 5.97
C GLN A 138 -10.93 11.53 5.97
N TRP A 139 -11.90 12.23 6.56
CA TRP A 139 -13.30 11.81 6.57
C TRP A 139 -13.87 11.60 5.16
N VAL A 140 -13.62 12.54 4.25
CA VAL A 140 -14.02 12.40 2.84
C VAL A 140 -13.36 11.16 2.21
N GLY A 141 -12.06 10.97 2.43
CA GLY A 141 -11.33 9.79 1.97
C GLY A 141 -11.90 8.48 2.50
N TYR A 142 -12.25 8.42 3.79
CA TYR A 142 -12.90 7.27 4.42
C TYR A 142 -14.25 6.95 3.77
N VAL A 143 -15.14 7.94 3.63
CA VAL A 143 -16.46 7.75 3.03
C VAL A 143 -16.35 7.28 1.59
N MET A 144 -15.48 7.91 0.79
CA MET A 144 -15.23 7.50 -0.59
C MET A 144 -14.65 6.09 -0.68
N MET A 145 -13.76 5.72 0.24
CA MET A 145 -13.16 4.39 0.28
C MET A 145 -14.21 3.33 0.61
N ILE A 146 -15.02 3.56 1.64
CA ILE A 146 -16.11 2.65 2.04
C ILE A 146 -17.09 2.48 0.88
N PHE A 147 -17.51 3.58 0.26
CA PHE A 147 -18.39 3.53 -0.91
C PHE A 147 -17.79 2.73 -2.06
N ALA A 148 -16.49 2.93 -2.36
CA ALA A 148 -15.81 2.16 -3.39
C ALA A 148 -15.70 0.67 -3.05
N LEU A 149 -15.46 0.31 -1.78
CA LEU A 149 -15.41 -1.08 -1.34
C LEU A 149 -16.77 -1.79 -1.53
N PHE A 150 -17.87 -1.13 -1.20
CA PHE A 150 -19.22 -1.69 -1.38
C PHE A 150 -19.62 -1.75 -2.86
N LYS A 151 -19.42 -0.66 -3.62
CA LYS A 151 -19.83 -0.57 -5.02
C LYS A 151 -19.05 -1.52 -5.94
N TYR A 152 -17.79 -1.78 -5.62
CA TYR A 152 -16.89 -2.61 -6.43
C TYR A 152 -16.54 -3.93 -5.75
N SER A 153 -17.37 -4.38 -4.82
CA SER A 153 -17.16 -5.61 -4.05
C SER A 153 -16.97 -6.83 -4.97
N GLU A 154 -17.80 -7.03 -5.98
CA GLU A 154 -17.67 -8.17 -6.91
C GLU A 154 -16.33 -8.19 -7.68
N GLN A 155 -15.72 -7.03 -7.93
CA GLN A 155 -14.41 -6.94 -8.58
C GLN A 155 -13.24 -7.15 -7.62
N LEU A 156 -13.45 -6.87 -6.34
CA LEU A 156 -12.47 -7.05 -5.26
C LEU A 156 -12.51 -8.47 -4.67
N TRP A 157 -13.69 -9.10 -4.66
CA TRP A 157 -13.96 -10.46 -4.19
C TRP A 157 -14.58 -11.30 -5.33
N PRO A 158 -13.79 -11.72 -6.33
CA PRO A 158 -14.30 -12.52 -7.45
C PRO A 158 -14.87 -13.87 -7.00
N ASP A 159 -15.92 -14.34 -7.68
CA ASP A 159 -16.65 -15.57 -7.37
C ASP A 159 -15.77 -16.84 -7.28
N GLN A 160 -16.31 -17.85 -6.58
CA GLN A 160 -15.70 -19.08 -6.03
C GLN A 160 -14.80 -19.96 -6.93
N ASN A 161 -14.60 -19.61 -8.21
CA ASN A 161 -13.78 -20.34 -9.17
C ASN A 161 -12.32 -19.86 -9.28
N GLU A 162 -11.88 -18.89 -8.47
CA GLU A 162 -10.45 -18.64 -8.31
C GLU A 162 -9.80 -19.80 -7.54
N ARG A 163 -8.79 -20.47 -8.13
CA ARG A 163 -8.03 -21.54 -7.44
C ARG A 163 -7.63 -21.05 -6.04
N LYS A 164 -8.16 -21.71 -5.00
CA LYS A 164 -8.01 -21.35 -3.58
C LYS A 164 -6.57 -21.37 -3.07
N THR A 165 -5.63 -21.92 -3.85
CA THR A 165 -4.22 -22.06 -3.48
C THR A 165 -3.38 -20.89 -3.98
N PHE A 166 -3.12 -19.94 -3.09
CA PHE A 166 -2.18 -18.81 -3.30
C PHE A 166 -0.71 -19.24 -3.49
N TRP A 167 -0.39 -20.50 -3.22
CA TRP A 167 0.93 -21.07 -3.34
C TRP A 167 0.97 -22.02 -4.54
N VAL A 168 1.58 -21.56 -5.63
CA VAL A 168 1.75 -22.33 -6.88
C VAL A 168 3.17 -22.88 -6.95
N ASN A 169 4.17 -22.04 -6.70
CA ASN A 169 5.57 -22.43 -6.59
C ASN A 169 6.13 -21.90 -5.27
N LYS A 170 5.91 -22.67 -4.19
CA LYS A 170 6.28 -22.28 -2.81
C LYS A 170 7.74 -21.84 -2.71
N LYS A 171 8.66 -22.57 -3.34
CA LYS A 171 10.09 -22.27 -3.29
C LYS A 171 10.40 -20.91 -3.93
N PHE A 172 9.86 -20.63 -5.12
CA PHE A 172 10.04 -19.35 -5.80
C PHE A 172 9.38 -18.19 -5.03
N GLN A 173 8.14 -18.39 -4.57
CA GLN A 173 7.35 -17.35 -3.92
C GLN A 173 7.90 -16.99 -2.54
N ILE A 174 8.31 -17.98 -1.73
CA ILE A 174 8.95 -17.73 -0.42
C ILE A 174 10.29 -17.02 -0.62
N LYS A 175 11.12 -17.45 -1.57
CA LYS A 175 12.42 -16.82 -1.86
C LYS A 175 12.25 -15.34 -2.21
N HIS A 176 11.33 -15.01 -3.11
CA HIS A 176 11.07 -13.62 -3.48
C HIS A 176 10.45 -12.80 -2.35
N SER A 177 9.54 -13.40 -1.57
CA SER A 177 8.94 -12.73 -0.41
C SER A 177 9.98 -12.38 0.63
N LEU A 178 10.85 -13.34 0.98
CA LEU A 178 11.96 -13.12 1.90
C LEU A 178 12.95 -12.08 1.36
N PHE A 179 13.24 -12.09 0.06
CA PHE A 179 14.12 -11.08 -0.54
C PHE A 179 13.62 -9.65 -0.32
N PHE A 180 12.33 -9.38 -0.58
CA PHE A 180 11.74 -8.07 -0.30
C PHE A 180 11.75 -7.73 1.20
N THR A 181 11.43 -8.70 2.06
CA THR A 181 11.47 -8.51 3.52
C THR A 181 12.87 -8.18 4.02
N VAL A 182 13.92 -8.86 3.51
CA VAL A 182 15.31 -8.62 3.91
C VAL A 182 15.78 -7.23 3.50
N ILE A 183 15.46 -6.79 2.29
CA ILE A 183 15.78 -5.43 1.83
C ILE A 183 15.09 -4.39 2.72
N GLY A 184 13.82 -4.60 3.03
CA GLY A 184 13.09 -3.68 3.90
C GLY A 184 13.59 -3.68 5.34
N LEU A 185 13.95 -4.84 5.89
CA LEU A 185 14.58 -4.95 7.20
C LEU A 185 15.91 -4.21 7.26
N PHE A 186 16.72 -4.31 6.21
CA PHE A 186 17.98 -3.58 6.12
C PHE A 186 17.77 -2.06 6.15
N LEU A 187 16.83 -1.54 5.34
CA LEU A 187 16.46 -0.11 5.36
C LEU A 187 15.88 0.32 6.72
N THR A 188 15.06 -0.54 7.31
CA THR A 188 14.47 -0.30 8.63
C THR A 188 15.54 -0.23 9.71
N LEU A 189 16.56 -1.09 9.65
CA LEU A 189 17.69 -1.07 10.58
C LEU A 189 18.52 0.21 10.45
N ILE A 190 18.80 0.65 9.23
CA ILE A 190 19.50 1.94 9.00
C ILE A 190 18.70 3.09 9.62
N SER A 191 17.39 3.13 9.35
CA SER A 191 16.49 4.13 9.92
C SER A 191 16.45 4.06 11.45
N ALA A 192 16.49 2.85 12.03
CA ALA A 192 16.51 2.63 13.47
C ALA A 192 17.75 3.24 14.12
N VAL A 193 18.92 2.92 13.55
CA VAL A 193 20.22 3.41 14.04
C VAL A 193 20.28 4.93 13.95
N PHE A 194 19.89 5.51 12.81
CA PHE A 194 19.86 6.96 12.64
C PHE A 194 18.92 7.63 13.65
N SER A 195 17.67 7.15 13.74
CA SER A 195 16.64 7.77 14.61
C SER A 195 16.99 7.63 16.09
N TYR A 196 17.51 6.46 16.50
CA TYR A 196 17.97 6.24 17.87
C TYR A 196 19.16 7.13 18.22
N THR A 197 20.13 7.25 17.32
CA THR A 197 21.34 8.07 17.53
C THR A 197 20.97 9.54 17.63
N TYR A 198 20.14 10.04 16.71
CA TYR A 198 19.64 11.41 16.74
C TYR A 198 18.89 11.69 18.05
N LEU A 199 17.91 10.86 18.41
CA LEU A 199 17.15 11.02 19.65
C LEU A 199 18.08 11.02 20.88
N ARG A 200 19.03 10.09 20.94
CA ARG A 200 19.96 9.98 22.07
C ARG A 200 20.86 11.21 22.19
N VAL A 201 21.46 11.66 21.09
CA VAL A 201 22.35 12.84 21.09
C VAL A 201 21.57 14.10 21.48
N THR A 202 20.37 14.29 20.93
CA THR A 202 19.50 15.42 21.31
C THR A 202 19.11 15.37 22.79
N LEU A 203 18.81 14.18 23.34
CA LEU A 203 18.53 14.05 24.77
C LEU A 203 19.76 14.37 25.63
N GLU A 204 20.93 13.87 25.25
CA GLU A 204 22.20 14.18 25.95
C GLU A 204 22.50 15.69 25.93
N GLU A 205 22.17 16.39 24.85
CA GLU A 205 22.34 17.84 24.73
C GLU A 205 21.36 18.64 25.62
N ILE A 206 20.09 18.19 25.71
CA ILE A 206 19.04 18.92 26.45
C ILE A 206 19.14 18.69 27.97
N VAL A 207 19.29 17.43 28.40
CA VAL A 207 19.24 17.08 29.83
C VAL A 207 20.62 16.79 30.43
N GLY A 208 21.69 16.97 29.64
CA GLY A 208 23.04 16.56 30.01
C GLY A 208 23.19 15.05 30.06
N TYR A 209 24.36 14.58 30.50
CA TYR A 209 24.63 13.16 30.66
C TYR A 209 23.91 12.59 31.89
N ASN A 210 22.62 12.27 31.74
CA ASN A 210 21.81 11.58 32.73
C ASN A 210 21.29 10.24 32.18
N PRO A 211 22.02 9.13 32.38
CA PRO A 211 21.69 7.84 31.77
C PRO A 211 20.29 7.31 32.13
N ALA A 212 19.83 7.56 33.35
CA ALA A 212 18.51 7.11 33.80
C ALA A 212 17.39 7.84 33.05
N LEU A 213 17.53 9.15 32.88
CA LEU A 213 16.56 9.98 32.16
C LEU A 213 16.58 9.72 30.66
N ILE A 214 17.77 9.55 30.07
CA ILE A 214 17.91 9.16 28.66
C ILE A 214 17.27 7.80 28.41
N ALA A 215 17.57 6.79 29.24
CA ALA A 215 17.01 5.45 29.13
C ALA A 215 15.49 5.42 29.30
N LYS A 216 14.93 6.30 30.14
CA LYS A 216 13.47 6.46 30.30
C LYS A 216 12.78 6.80 28.98
N PHE A 217 13.48 7.46 28.06
CA PHE A 217 12.94 7.90 26.77
C PHE A 217 13.36 7.02 25.60
N THR A 218 14.61 6.54 25.57
CA THR A 218 15.11 5.71 24.47
C THR A 218 14.54 4.28 24.51
N LYS A 219 14.23 3.72 25.69
CA LYS A 219 13.66 2.36 25.80
C LYS A 219 12.25 2.26 25.19
N PRO A 220 11.28 3.14 25.53
CA PRO A 220 9.97 3.12 24.88
C PRO A 220 10.06 3.37 23.38
N PHE A 221 10.91 4.31 22.94
CA PHE A 221 11.15 4.57 21.52
C PHE A 221 11.65 3.33 20.78
N LEU A 222 12.63 2.61 21.35
CA LEU A 222 13.14 1.39 20.73
C LEU A 222 12.07 0.30 20.67
N ALA A 223 11.27 0.14 21.73
CA ALA A 223 10.18 -0.83 21.78
C ALA A 223 9.11 -0.56 20.71
N THR A 224 8.67 0.70 20.57
CA THR A 224 7.70 1.07 19.53
C THR A 224 8.29 0.89 18.13
N PHE A 225 9.55 1.26 17.92
CA PHE A 225 10.24 1.06 16.65
C PHE A 225 10.29 -0.42 16.28
N VAL A 226 10.61 -1.31 17.22
CA VAL A 226 10.64 -2.77 16.99
C VAL A 226 9.26 -3.28 16.59
N VAL A 227 8.19 -2.87 17.28
CA VAL A 227 6.82 -3.27 16.92
C VAL A 227 6.47 -2.84 15.49
N LEU A 228 6.80 -1.60 15.12
CA LEU A 228 6.56 -1.09 13.77
C LEU A 228 7.40 -1.82 12.72
N ALA A 229 8.67 -2.12 13.02
CA ALA A 229 9.56 -2.89 12.15
C ALA A 229 9.04 -4.31 11.89
N LEU A 230 8.49 -4.97 12.91
CA LEU A 230 7.87 -6.30 12.78
C LEU A 230 6.62 -6.25 11.90
N LEU A 231 5.73 -5.27 12.14
CA LEU A 231 4.55 -5.06 11.32
C LEU A 231 4.92 -4.79 9.85
N PHE A 232 5.90 -3.92 9.62
CA PHE A 232 6.37 -3.61 8.27
C PHE A 232 7.00 -4.82 7.57
N SER A 233 7.75 -5.64 8.30
CA SER A 233 8.33 -6.88 7.77
C SER A 233 7.27 -7.89 7.35
N LEU A 234 6.23 -8.06 8.17
CA LEU A 234 5.06 -8.88 7.86
C LEU A 234 4.37 -8.37 6.59
N ILE A 235 4.15 -7.05 6.53
CA ILE A 235 3.56 -6.38 5.37
C ILE A 235 4.39 -6.69 4.12
N LEU A 236 5.70 -6.42 4.13
CA LEU A 236 6.63 -6.70 3.02
C LEU A 236 6.61 -8.16 2.55
N PHE A 237 6.53 -9.09 3.50
CA PHE A 237 6.42 -10.51 3.17
C PHE A 237 5.12 -10.81 2.41
N LEU A 238 3.99 -10.24 2.85
CA LEU A 238 2.70 -10.37 2.16
C LEU A 238 2.74 -9.73 0.76
N VAL A 239 3.44 -8.60 0.59
CA VAL A 239 3.68 -7.98 -0.72
C VAL A 239 4.40 -8.91 -1.66
N GLY A 240 5.55 -9.41 -1.20
CA GLY A 240 6.38 -10.28 -2.01
C GLY A 240 5.64 -11.57 -2.37
N ARG A 241 4.77 -12.06 -1.49
CA ARG A 241 3.89 -13.19 -1.77
C ARG A 241 2.89 -12.87 -2.87
N LEU A 242 2.28 -11.68 -2.84
CA LEU A 242 1.30 -11.24 -3.84
C LEU A 242 1.95 -11.00 -5.21
N ILE A 243 3.09 -10.30 -5.24
CA ILE A 243 3.87 -10.07 -6.47
C ILE A 243 4.30 -11.41 -7.06
N SER A 244 4.90 -12.28 -6.25
CA SER A 244 5.39 -13.57 -6.72
C SER A 244 4.26 -14.48 -7.19
N HIS A 245 3.04 -14.36 -6.65
CA HIS A 245 1.88 -15.08 -7.16
C HIS A 245 1.45 -14.60 -8.56
N ARG A 246 1.44 -13.28 -8.81
CA ARG A 246 1.13 -12.69 -10.13
C ARG A 246 2.14 -13.08 -11.22
N ILE A 247 3.37 -13.42 -10.83
CA ILE A 247 4.44 -13.89 -11.71
C ILE A 247 4.44 -15.42 -11.86
N ALA A 248 4.42 -16.15 -10.74
CA ALA A 248 4.56 -17.61 -10.74
C ALA A 248 3.34 -18.34 -11.30
N GLY A 249 2.14 -17.79 -11.10
CA GLY A 249 0.89 -18.35 -11.63
C GLY A 249 0.91 -18.56 -13.15
N PRO A 250 1.10 -17.49 -13.95
CA PRO A 250 1.14 -17.60 -15.41
C PRO A 250 2.30 -18.43 -15.94
N LEU A 251 3.49 -18.34 -15.34
CA LEU A 251 4.65 -19.17 -15.72
C LEU A 251 4.37 -20.67 -15.50
N TYR A 252 3.81 -21.03 -14.35
CA TYR A 252 3.48 -22.42 -14.04
C TYR A 252 2.37 -22.97 -14.93
N ALA A 253 1.36 -22.15 -15.22
CA ALA A 253 0.28 -22.53 -16.14
C ALA A 253 0.81 -22.78 -17.56
N PHE A 254 1.74 -21.95 -18.03
CA PHE A 254 2.41 -22.14 -19.32
C PHE A 254 3.33 -23.37 -19.34
N GLU A 255 4.11 -23.61 -18.28
CA GLU A 255 4.95 -24.82 -18.15
C GLU A 255 4.11 -26.10 -18.22
N ARG A 256 2.98 -26.13 -17.50
CA ARG A 256 2.04 -27.26 -17.53
C ARG A 256 1.44 -27.45 -18.92
N PHE A 257 1.04 -26.36 -19.58
CA PHE A 257 0.55 -26.41 -20.96
C PHE A 257 1.57 -27.05 -21.91
N LEU A 258 2.85 -26.70 -21.81
CA LEU A 258 3.90 -27.32 -22.62
C LEU A 258 4.09 -28.81 -22.31
N LYS A 259 4.06 -29.20 -21.02
CA LYS A 259 4.15 -30.62 -20.61
C LYS A 259 3.00 -31.45 -21.17
N ASP A 260 1.78 -30.92 -21.11
CA ASP A 260 0.59 -31.61 -21.64
C ASP A 260 0.69 -31.82 -23.16
N ILE A 261 1.28 -30.86 -23.90
CA ILE A 261 1.58 -31.01 -25.33
C ILE A 261 2.64 -32.08 -25.58
N LEU A 262 3.74 -32.05 -24.83
CA LEU A 262 4.86 -33.00 -24.98
C LEU A 262 4.45 -34.44 -24.67
N GLU A 263 3.56 -34.64 -23.69
CA GLU A 263 3.04 -35.96 -23.31
C GLU A 263 1.95 -36.47 -24.27
N GLY A 264 1.66 -35.76 -25.37
CA GLY A 264 0.65 -36.16 -26.35
C GLY A 264 -0.79 -36.07 -25.85
N LYS A 265 -1.01 -35.51 -24.66
CA LYS A 265 -2.33 -35.30 -24.05
C LYS A 265 -3.08 -34.10 -24.68
N GLY A 266 -2.40 -33.36 -25.55
CA GLY A 266 -2.73 -32.00 -25.97
C GLY A 266 -3.86 -31.78 -27.00
N LEU A 267 -4.68 -32.78 -27.35
CA LEU A 267 -5.74 -32.57 -28.37
C LEU A 267 -7.14 -33.15 -28.05
N THR A 268 -7.31 -33.96 -27.00
CA THR A 268 -8.62 -34.48 -26.59
C THR A 268 -8.64 -34.53 -25.05
N LYS A 269 -9.51 -33.85 -24.29
CA LYS A 269 -10.95 -33.56 -24.41
C LYS A 269 -11.30 -32.17 -23.85
N ALA A 270 -10.38 -31.20 -23.95
CA ALA A 270 -10.60 -29.79 -23.60
C ALA A 270 -9.65 -28.88 -24.40
N GLY A 271 -10.12 -28.34 -25.52
CA GLY A 271 -9.43 -27.33 -26.33
C GLY A 271 -9.32 -25.96 -25.64
N ALA A 272 -8.91 -25.90 -24.38
CA ALA A 272 -8.70 -24.62 -23.70
C ALA A 272 -7.37 -24.04 -24.17
N ALA A 273 -7.42 -23.04 -25.06
CA ALA A 273 -6.34 -22.07 -25.19
C ALA A 273 -5.87 -21.66 -23.78
N LEU A 274 -4.55 -21.58 -23.55
CA LEU A 274 -4.03 -21.11 -22.28
C LEU A 274 -4.66 -19.75 -21.99
N LYS A 275 -5.49 -19.69 -20.96
CA LYS A 275 -6.17 -18.46 -20.52
C LYS A 275 -5.69 -18.12 -19.11
N LEU A 276 -4.93 -17.04 -19.01
CA LEU A 276 -4.38 -16.53 -17.77
C LEU A 276 -5.42 -15.61 -17.08
N ARG A 277 -5.25 -15.32 -15.79
CA ARG A 277 -6.17 -14.42 -15.07
C ARG A 277 -5.97 -12.99 -15.51
N THR A 278 -6.99 -12.15 -15.44
CA THR A 278 -6.94 -10.75 -15.89
C THR A 278 -5.81 -9.93 -15.22
N ASN A 279 -5.42 -10.31 -13.99
CA ASN A 279 -4.40 -9.63 -13.19
C ASN A 279 -3.03 -10.33 -13.18
N ASP A 280 -2.86 -11.43 -13.94
CA ASP A 280 -1.58 -12.10 -14.07
C ASP A 280 -0.63 -11.27 -14.95
N ASP A 281 0.67 -11.30 -14.63
CA ASP A 281 1.70 -10.78 -15.52
C ASP A 281 1.94 -11.78 -16.69
N PHE A 282 2.76 -11.41 -17.68
CA PHE A 282 3.08 -12.28 -18.82
C PHE A 282 1.87 -12.72 -19.67
N LYS A 283 0.85 -11.87 -19.81
CA LYS A 283 -0.35 -12.13 -20.64
C LYS A 283 -0.07 -12.55 -22.08
N HIS A 284 1.06 -12.16 -22.65
CA HIS A 284 1.48 -12.55 -24.00
C HIS A 284 1.71 -14.07 -24.14
N LEU A 285 1.89 -14.81 -23.03
CA LEU A 285 2.01 -16.26 -23.03
C LEU A 285 0.75 -16.96 -23.58
N GLU A 286 -0.43 -16.34 -23.50
CA GLU A 286 -1.66 -16.88 -24.12
C GLU A 286 -1.48 -16.99 -25.64
N LYS A 287 -0.97 -15.93 -26.29
CA LYS A 287 -0.70 -15.90 -27.73
C LYS A 287 0.44 -16.86 -28.12
N LEU A 288 1.49 -16.92 -27.31
CA LEU A 288 2.61 -17.84 -27.55
C LEU A 288 2.16 -19.30 -27.47
N ALA A 289 1.29 -19.63 -26.49
CA ALA A 289 0.71 -20.96 -26.35
C ALA A 289 -0.11 -21.35 -27.59
N GLU A 290 -0.87 -20.42 -28.17
CA GLU A 290 -1.63 -20.63 -29.40
C GLU A 290 -0.71 -20.91 -30.60
N GLN A 291 0.36 -20.13 -30.77
CA GLN A 291 1.36 -20.35 -31.83
C GLN A 291 2.05 -21.71 -31.72
N VAL A 292 2.43 -22.13 -30.50
CA VAL A 292 3.03 -23.45 -30.26
C VAL A 292 2.06 -24.56 -30.63
N LYS A 293 0.79 -24.42 -30.25
CA LYS A 293 -0.25 -25.39 -30.57
C LYS A 293 -0.46 -25.54 -32.08
N GLU A 294 -0.52 -24.43 -32.82
CA GLU A 294 -0.66 -24.45 -34.27
C GLU A 294 0.52 -25.18 -34.94
N GLN A 295 1.75 -24.89 -34.52
CA GLN A 295 2.95 -25.53 -35.08
C GLN A 295 3.00 -27.03 -34.81
N VAL A 296 2.72 -27.46 -33.57
CA VAL A 296 2.69 -28.89 -33.22
C VAL A 296 1.57 -29.62 -33.99
N SER A 297 0.43 -28.96 -34.19
CA SER A 297 -0.68 -29.53 -34.97
C SER A 297 -0.31 -29.71 -36.45
N LYS A 298 0.41 -28.76 -37.05
CA LYS A 298 0.94 -28.88 -38.42
C LYS A 298 1.92 -30.05 -38.55
N LEU A 299 2.89 -30.16 -37.64
CA LEU A 299 3.87 -31.25 -37.63
C LEU A 299 3.23 -32.64 -37.47
N ASN A 300 2.17 -32.75 -36.67
CA ASN A 300 1.42 -33.99 -36.52
C ASN A 300 0.61 -34.35 -37.78
N ALA A 301 0.05 -33.35 -38.48
CA ALA A 301 -0.65 -33.54 -39.75
C ALA A 301 0.31 -33.98 -40.87
N GLU A 302 1.50 -33.38 -40.97
CA GLU A 302 2.52 -33.78 -41.95
C GLU A 302 3.01 -35.22 -41.72
N LYS A 303 3.16 -35.65 -40.46
CA LYS A 303 3.50 -37.04 -40.13
C LYS A 303 2.43 -38.06 -40.51
N THR A 304 1.15 -37.68 -40.55
CA THR A 304 0.05 -38.61 -40.89
C THR A 304 -0.15 -38.78 -42.39
N VAL A 305 0.33 -37.85 -43.22
CA VAL A 305 0.16 -37.88 -44.69
C VAL A 305 1.19 -38.79 -45.40
N HIS A 306 2.26 -39.22 -44.72
CA HIS A 306 3.32 -40.05 -45.32
C HIS A 306 3.13 -41.58 -45.26
N VAL A 307 1.92 -42.08 -44.96
CA VAL A 307 1.59 -43.51 -45.10
C VAL A 307 0.86 -43.74 -46.42
N THR A 308 1.56 -43.58 -47.55
CA THR A 308 1.11 -44.16 -48.83
C THR A 308 1.49 -45.64 -48.82
N GLU A 309 0.47 -46.50 -48.70
CA GLU A 309 0.56 -47.94 -48.97
C GLU A 309 1.24 -48.17 -50.32
N TYR A 310 2.44 -48.77 -50.33
CA TYR A 310 2.89 -49.52 -51.49
C TYR A 310 2.10 -50.82 -51.48
N LYS A 311 1.05 -50.89 -52.31
CA LYS A 311 0.53 -52.18 -52.77
C LYS A 311 1.57 -52.77 -53.72
N GLU A 312 2.08 -53.96 -53.37
CA GLU A 312 2.80 -54.81 -54.30
C GLU A 312 1.88 -55.11 -55.50
N GLU A 313 2.29 -54.71 -56.70
CA GLU A 313 1.75 -55.22 -57.96
C GLU A 313 2.64 -56.41 -58.38
N ASP A 314 2.01 -57.59 -58.35
CA ASP A 314 2.26 -58.88 -59.01
C ASP A 314 3.67 -59.24 -59.56
#